data_AF-A0A5E4LUB2-F1
#
_entry.id   AF-A0A5E4LUB2-F1
#
_cell.length_a   1.000
_cell.length_b   1.000
_cell.length_c   1.000
_cell.angle_alpha   90.00
_cell.angle_beta   90.00
_cell.angle_gamma   90.00
#
_symmetry.space_group_name_H-M   'P 1'
#
loop_
_entity.id
_entity.type
_entity.pdbx_description
1 polymer ?
#
loop_
_entity_poly.entity_id
_entity_poly.type
_entity_poly.pdbx_seq_one_letter_code
_entity_poly.pdbx_strand_id
1 'polypeptide(L)'
;MSLVIKNLPCSNSSITYFVEWASSISQQLSAAGWTQTADTGQVNWSTISSVPGSNTYVYEIWQPNDGLTNFYFKIEYGSSYWSSVPALRLSVSDSTTGTGVLNGNVTSLFETVCQNNMPTSTLPLPCYFSYENGRFNCMLWSGITAETVFGIERSRTTSGTYTGNYITLLCAGFYQNQSQQSLWMGVGVPPYQGAYGYTVGYSQNNGFWNARFPFVILPDTINVLYDNQIMVDFVAPCVGYFDVPVTMFGFTSAFNTANMQQVSSINGHQYLVLNMGYSGLSGAYSIEDVSFVMRID
;
A
#
# COMPACT_ATOMS: atom_id res chain seq x y z
N MET A 1 14.70 5.75 -10.76
CA MET A 1 13.83 6.55 -9.88
C MET A 1 12.82 7.24 -10.76
N SER A 2 11.55 6.82 -10.73
CA SER A 2 10.55 7.32 -11.67
C SER A 2 9.17 7.29 -11.01
N LEU A 3 8.55 8.46 -10.92
CA LEU A 3 7.10 8.55 -10.82
C LEU A 3 6.50 8.13 -12.16
N VAL A 4 5.57 7.19 -12.14
CA VAL A 4 4.79 6.81 -13.32
C VAL A 4 3.32 7.08 -13.01
N ILE A 5 2.69 7.90 -13.86
CA ILE A 5 1.26 8.19 -13.78
C ILE A 5 0.57 7.43 -14.91
N LYS A 6 -0.47 6.68 -14.56
CA LYS A 6 -1.35 5.98 -15.49
C LYS A 6 -2.78 6.40 -15.21
N ASN A 7 -3.61 6.49 -16.24
CA ASN A 7 -5.05 6.57 -16.02
C ASN A 7 -5.60 5.16 -16.23
N LEU A 8 -6.15 4.53 -15.19
CA LEU A 8 -6.59 3.13 -15.21
C LEU A 8 -8.07 3.04 -14.79
N PRO A 9 -8.85 2.13 -15.38
CA PRO A 9 -10.23 1.90 -14.98
C PRO A 9 -10.28 1.30 -13.56
N CYS A 10 -11.25 1.73 -12.76
CA CYS A 10 -11.58 1.12 -11.47
C CYS A 10 -12.72 0.12 -11.67
N SER A 11 -12.44 -0.97 -12.38
CA SER A 11 -13.48 -1.90 -12.83
C SER A 11 -12.99 -3.30 -13.13
N ASN A 12 -13.79 -4.28 -12.73
CA ASN A 12 -13.73 -5.68 -13.16
C ASN A 12 -14.94 -6.07 -14.01
N SER A 13 -15.71 -5.12 -14.56
CA SER A 13 -16.91 -5.42 -15.35
C SER A 13 -16.63 -6.07 -16.70
N SER A 14 -15.37 -6.06 -17.17
CA SER A 14 -14.92 -6.75 -18.36
C SER A 14 -13.47 -7.24 -18.21
N ILE A 15 -13.07 -8.24 -19.00
CA ILE A 15 -11.68 -8.72 -19.02
C ILE A 15 -10.70 -7.62 -19.44
N THR A 16 -11.13 -6.73 -20.35
CA THR A 16 -10.32 -5.60 -20.81
C THR A 16 -9.96 -4.69 -19.64
N TYR A 17 -10.94 -4.26 -18.85
CA TYR A 17 -10.69 -3.37 -17.72
C TYR A 17 -9.87 -4.05 -16.63
N PHE A 18 -10.16 -5.32 -16.34
CA PHE A 18 -9.39 -6.10 -15.36
C PHE A 18 -7.91 -6.19 -15.75
N VAL A 19 -7.62 -6.60 -16.99
CA VAL A 19 -6.24 -6.72 -17.48
C VAL A 19 -5.55 -5.36 -17.50
N GLU A 20 -6.25 -4.29 -17.90
CA GLU A 20 -5.67 -2.95 -17.98
C GLU A 20 -5.12 -2.47 -16.63
N TRP A 21 -5.91 -2.51 -15.55
CA TRP A 21 -5.43 -2.04 -14.25
C TRP A 21 -4.47 -3.04 -13.60
N ALA A 22 -4.76 -4.35 -13.67
CA ALA A 22 -4.00 -5.36 -12.93
C ALA A 22 -2.63 -5.60 -13.57
N SER A 23 -2.56 -5.72 -14.91
CA SER A 23 -1.27 -5.88 -15.60
C SER A 23 -0.41 -4.62 -15.54
N SER A 24 -1.00 -3.43 -15.30
CA SER A 24 -0.21 -2.21 -15.08
C SER A 24 0.66 -2.33 -13.84
N ILE A 25 0.17 -2.96 -12.76
CA ILE A 25 0.96 -3.21 -11.54
C ILE A 25 2.12 -4.15 -11.85
N SER A 26 1.84 -5.27 -12.53
CA SER A 26 2.86 -6.23 -13.02
C SER A 26 3.95 -5.56 -13.85
N GLN A 27 3.56 -4.70 -14.81
CA GLN A 27 4.49 -3.93 -15.63
C GLN A 27 5.36 -2.98 -14.79
N GLN A 28 4.78 -2.34 -13.76
CA GLN A 28 5.56 -1.43 -12.90
C GLN A 28 6.52 -2.18 -11.97
N LEU A 29 6.16 -3.37 -11.48
CA LEU A 29 7.08 -4.22 -10.71
C LEU A 29 8.27 -4.65 -11.57
N SER A 30 8.00 -5.08 -12.81
CA SER A 30 9.06 -5.37 -13.77
C SER A 30 9.92 -4.13 -14.08
N ALA A 31 9.31 -2.95 -14.26
CA ALA A 31 10.03 -1.70 -14.46
C ALA A 31 10.84 -1.25 -13.23
N ALA A 32 10.43 -1.67 -12.02
CA ALA A 32 11.20 -1.53 -10.79
C ALA A 32 12.39 -2.50 -10.69
N GLY A 33 12.60 -3.34 -11.70
CA GLY A 33 13.67 -4.33 -11.73
C GLY A 33 13.38 -5.59 -10.91
N TRP A 34 12.12 -5.79 -10.50
CA TRP A 34 11.72 -7.02 -9.81
C TRP A 34 11.53 -8.12 -10.84
N THR A 35 11.77 -9.35 -10.39
CA THR A 35 11.66 -10.54 -11.23
C THR A 35 10.49 -11.38 -10.73
N GLN A 36 9.57 -11.71 -11.63
CA GLN A 36 8.53 -12.68 -11.33
C GLN A 36 9.17 -14.05 -11.12
N THR A 37 8.79 -14.74 -10.04
CA THR A 37 9.26 -16.08 -9.73
C THR A 37 8.77 -17.11 -10.76
N ALA A 38 9.35 -18.30 -10.75
CA ALA A 38 8.93 -19.41 -11.63
C ALA A 38 7.79 -20.26 -11.02
N ASP A 39 7.05 -19.73 -10.04
CA ASP A 39 5.94 -20.44 -9.38
C ASP A 39 4.84 -20.81 -10.38
N THR A 40 4.37 -22.07 -10.28
CA THR A 40 3.35 -22.62 -11.18
C THR A 40 1.95 -22.11 -10.85
N GLY A 41 1.19 -21.70 -11.87
CA GLY A 41 -0.19 -21.22 -11.70
C GLY A 41 -0.32 -19.68 -11.56
N GLN A 42 0.77 -18.94 -11.72
CA GLN A 42 0.73 -17.49 -11.83
C GLN A 42 -0.04 -17.04 -13.07
N VAL A 43 -0.66 -15.86 -12.98
CA VAL A 43 -1.40 -15.26 -14.09
C VAL A 43 -0.47 -14.96 -15.27
N ASN A 44 -0.96 -15.22 -16.48
CA ASN A 44 -0.37 -14.70 -17.71
C ASN A 44 -1.35 -13.71 -18.34
N TRP A 45 -1.00 -12.43 -18.30
CA TRP A 45 -1.84 -11.33 -18.78
C TRP A 45 -2.18 -11.40 -20.27
N SER A 46 -1.41 -12.15 -21.07
CA SER A 46 -1.69 -12.34 -22.50
C SER A 46 -2.69 -13.45 -22.81
N THR A 47 -2.93 -14.37 -21.87
CA THR A 47 -3.78 -15.55 -22.10
C THR A 47 -4.98 -15.66 -21.17
N ILE A 48 -5.08 -14.82 -20.14
CA ILE A 48 -6.25 -14.77 -19.27
C ILE A 48 -7.51 -14.39 -20.05
N SER A 49 -8.56 -15.20 -19.91
CA SER A 49 -9.77 -15.13 -20.73
C SER A 49 -11.02 -14.67 -19.97
N SER A 50 -10.95 -14.59 -18.64
CA SER A 50 -12.08 -14.21 -17.80
C SER A 50 -11.63 -13.43 -16.57
N VAL A 51 -12.50 -12.53 -16.13
CA VAL A 51 -12.34 -11.81 -14.86
C VAL A 51 -12.56 -12.82 -13.72
N PRO A 52 -11.72 -12.83 -12.68
CA PRO A 52 -12.00 -13.60 -11.48
C PRO A 52 -13.37 -13.24 -10.89
N GLY A 53 -14.23 -14.23 -10.67
CA GLY A 53 -15.53 -14.04 -10.00
C GLY A 53 -15.38 -13.57 -8.54
N SER A 54 -16.50 -13.28 -7.88
CA SER A 54 -16.51 -12.78 -6.50
C SER A 54 -15.66 -13.63 -5.56
N ASN A 55 -14.82 -13.00 -4.75
CA ASN A 55 -13.86 -13.60 -3.82
C ASN A 55 -12.88 -14.60 -4.45
N THR A 56 -12.68 -14.53 -5.77
CA THR A 56 -11.64 -15.29 -6.47
C THR A 56 -10.58 -14.35 -7.01
N TYR A 57 -9.34 -14.85 -7.02
CA TYR A 57 -8.16 -14.07 -7.35
C TYR A 57 -7.22 -14.91 -8.21
N VAL A 58 -6.52 -14.23 -9.11
CA VAL A 58 -5.33 -14.76 -9.78
C VAL A 58 -4.11 -14.08 -9.18
N TYR A 59 -2.92 -14.65 -9.29
CA TYR A 59 -1.78 -14.14 -8.53
C TYR A 59 -0.49 -14.07 -9.32
N GLU A 60 0.42 -13.24 -8.84
CA GLU A 60 1.84 -13.24 -9.17
C GLU A 60 2.65 -13.27 -7.88
N ILE A 61 3.86 -13.82 -7.95
CA ILE A 61 4.85 -13.77 -6.87
C ILE A 61 6.12 -13.16 -7.44
N TRP A 62 6.54 -12.04 -6.86
CA TRP A 62 7.70 -11.27 -7.28
C TRP A 62 8.79 -11.31 -6.24
N GLN A 63 10.04 -11.23 -6.68
CA GLN A 63 11.20 -11.02 -5.82
C GLN A 63 11.98 -9.81 -6.33
N PRO A 64 12.55 -8.96 -5.44
CA PRO A 64 13.44 -7.90 -5.85
C PRO A 64 14.76 -8.48 -6.39
N ASN A 65 15.42 -7.76 -7.29
CA ASN A 65 16.76 -8.09 -7.80
C ASN A 65 17.77 -7.00 -7.39
N ASP A 66 17.78 -6.65 -6.11
CA ASP A 66 18.58 -5.55 -5.55
C ASP A 66 19.90 -5.98 -4.91
N GLY A 67 20.23 -7.27 -4.96
CA GLY A 67 21.49 -7.83 -4.41
C GLY A 67 21.48 -8.02 -2.89
N LEU A 68 20.35 -7.79 -2.23
CA LEU A 68 20.15 -8.06 -0.79
C LEU A 68 19.43 -9.40 -0.60
N THR A 69 19.24 -9.84 0.66
CA THR A 69 18.48 -11.05 0.99
C THR A 69 17.11 -11.01 0.32
N ASN A 70 16.78 -12.03 -0.49
CA ASN A 70 15.50 -12.09 -1.20
C ASN A 70 14.33 -12.20 -0.22
N PHE A 71 13.21 -11.63 -0.64
CA PHE A 71 11.88 -11.88 -0.09
C PHE A 71 10.93 -12.08 -1.26
N TYR A 72 9.75 -12.64 -0.97
CA TYR A 72 8.75 -12.97 -1.96
C TYR A 72 7.48 -12.19 -1.68
N PHE A 73 7.09 -11.33 -2.60
CA PHE A 73 5.88 -10.55 -2.54
C PHE A 73 4.81 -11.19 -3.40
N LYS A 74 3.75 -11.69 -2.78
CA LYS A 74 2.59 -12.20 -3.49
C LYS A 74 1.53 -11.11 -3.59
N ILE A 75 1.11 -10.88 -4.82
CA ILE A 75 -0.05 -10.04 -5.15
C ILE A 75 -1.09 -10.92 -5.79
N GLU A 76 -2.31 -10.87 -5.25
CA GLU A 76 -3.47 -11.52 -5.85
C GLU A 76 -4.45 -10.45 -6.33
N TYR A 77 -4.83 -10.54 -7.60
CA TYR A 77 -5.69 -9.63 -8.32
C TYR A 77 -7.04 -10.28 -8.52
N GLY A 78 -8.11 -9.59 -8.18
CA GLY A 78 -9.44 -10.16 -8.36
C GLY A 78 -10.52 -9.22 -7.90
N SER A 79 -11.54 -9.83 -7.31
CA SER A 79 -12.68 -9.12 -6.76
C SER A 79 -12.99 -9.64 -5.36
N SER A 80 -13.46 -8.73 -4.50
CA SER A 80 -13.94 -9.09 -3.16
C SER A 80 -15.38 -9.59 -3.24
N TYR A 81 -16.28 -9.10 -2.37
CA TYR A 81 -17.68 -9.52 -2.28
C TYR A 81 -18.48 -9.42 -3.59
N TRP A 82 -18.08 -8.56 -4.52
CA TRP A 82 -18.77 -8.40 -5.81
C TRP A 82 -17.82 -8.44 -6.99
N SER A 83 -18.20 -9.23 -7.99
CA SER A 83 -17.37 -9.59 -9.14
C SER A 83 -16.83 -8.42 -9.96
N SER A 84 -17.48 -7.27 -9.90
CA SER A 84 -17.11 -6.09 -10.67
C SER A 84 -16.19 -5.11 -9.93
N VAL A 85 -15.91 -5.35 -8.65
CA VAL A 85 -15.15 -4.44 -7.79
C VAL A 85 -13.70 -4.92 -7.66
N PRO A 86 -12.72 -4.17 -8.22
CA PRO A 86 -11.31 -4.47 -8.01
C PRO A 86 -10.92 -4.67 -6.55
N ALA A 87 -10.15 -5.71 -6.31
CA ALA A 87 -9.53 -6.00 -5.03
C ALA A 87 -8.11 -6.55 -5.24
N LEU A 88 -7.25 -6.26 -4.28
CA LEU A 88 -5.92 -6.83 -4.17
C LEU A 88 -5.77 -7.57 -2.86
N ARG A 89 -5.04 -8.68 -2.88
CA ARG A 89 -4.54 -9.35 -1.68
C ARG A 89 -3.03 -9.37 -1.70
N LEU A 90 -2.42 -8.99 -0.58
CA LEU A 90 -0.99 -8.71 -0.47
C LEU A 90 -0.42 -9.52 0.69
N SER A 91 0.70 -10.18 0.45
CA SER A 91 1.45 -10.89 1.50
C SER A 91 2.92 -11.00 1.13
N VAL A 92 3.78 -11.15 2.13
CA VAL A 92 5.23 -11.26 1.97
C VAL A 92 5.75 -12.47 2.72
N SER A 93 6.75 -13.14 2.18
CA SER A 93 7.47 -14.21 2.88
C SER A 93 8.97 -14.23 2.58
N ASP A 94 9.70 -15.06 3.31
CA ASP A 94 11.11 -15.35 3.06
C ASP A 94 11.35 -16.53 2.09
N SER A 95 10.30 -17.29 1.74
CA SER A 95 10.38 -18.35 0.74
C SER A 95 9.06 -18.62 0.02
N THR A 96 9.10 -19.34 -1.09
CA THR A 96 7.93 -19.85 -1.83
C THR A 96 8.11 -21.34 -2.14
N THR A 97 7.01 -22.08 -2.34
CA THR A 97 7.05 -23.52 -2.65
C THR A 97 7.30 -23.84 -4.13
N GLY A 98 7.28 -22.85 -5.02
CA GLY A 98 7.29 -23.06 -6.47
C GLY A 98 5.92 -23.44 -7.05
N THR A 99 4.87 -23.46 -6.20
CA THR A 99 3.50 -23.80 -6.56
C THR A 99 2.49 -22.74 -6.12
N GLY A 100 2.92 -21.49 -6.00
CA GLY A 100 2.04 -20.36 -5.70
C GLY A 100 1.72 -20.15 -4.23
N VAL A 101 2.39 -20.90 -3.35
CA VAL A 101 2.21 -20.85 -1.90
C VAL A 101 3.45 -20.24 -1.28
N LEU A 102 3.27 -19.13 -0.56
CA LEU A 102 4.32 -18.56 0.29
C LEU A 102 4.64 -19.53 1.43
N ASN A 103 5.91 -19.68 1.78
CA ASN A 103 6.41 -20.63 2.77
C ASN A 103 7.37 -19.93 3.75
N GLY A 104 7.75 -20.65 4.82
CA GLY A 104 8.65 -20.15 5.86
C GLY A 104 7.95 -19.13 6.75
N ASN A 105 8.56 -17.97 6.94
CA ASN A 105 7.93 -16.87 7.64
C ASN A 105 7.05 -16.08 6.67
N VAL A 106 5.75 -16.02 6.94
CA VAL A 106 4.76 -15.41 6.04
C VAL A 106 3.94 -14.39 6.80
N THR A 107 3.80 -13.19 6.26
CA THR A 107 2.88 -12.17 6.79
C THR A 107 1.44 -12.62 6.62
N SER A 108 0.51 -12.03 7.38
CA SER A 108 -0.89 -12.29 7.06
C SER A 108 -1.26 -11.64 5.73
N LEU A 109 -2.44 -12.01 5.25
CA LEU A 109 -2.98 -11.49 4.02
C LEU A 109 -3.67 -10.14 4.26
N PHE A 110 -3.24 -9.12 3.54
CA PHE A 110 -3.92 -7.83 3.47
C PHE A 110 -4.81 -7.77 2.22
N GLU A 111 -6.12 -7.67 2.41
CA GLU A 111 -7.09 -7.44 1.33
C GLU A 111 -7.54 -5.98 1.21
N THR A 112 -7.12 -5.27 0.18
CA THR A 112 -7.65 -3.95 -0.16
C THR A 112 -8.69 -4.03 -1.28
N VAL A 113 -9.73 -3.21 -1.19
CA VAL A 113 -10.91 -3.27 -2.05
C VAL A 113 -11.33 -1.84 -2.38
N CYS A 114 -11.70 -1.57 -3.64
CA CYS A 114 -12.32 -0.29 -3.99
C CYS A 114 -13.80 -0.24 -3.52
N GLN A 115 -14.33 0.94 -3.17
CA GLN A 115 -15.62 1.11 -2.48
C GLN A 115 -16.85 0.44 -3.12
N ASN A 116 -17.75 0.06 -2.22
CA ASN A 116 -18.97 -0.70 -2.44
C ASN A 116 -20.16 0.01 -3.18
N ASN A 117 -20.10 1.29 -3.51
CA ASN A 117 -21.25 1.99 -4.12
C ASN A 117 -20.89 2.82 -5.36
N MET A 118 -19.63 2.76 -5.82
CA MET A 118 -19.28 3.43 -7.05
C MET A 118 -19.64 2.52 -8.22
N PRO A 119 -20.41 2.99 -9.22
CA PRO A 119 -20.46 2.27 -10.48
C PRO A 119 -19.01 2.17 -10.93
N THR A 120 -18.55 0.92 -11.09
CA THR A 120 -17.25 0.59 -11.68
C THR A 120 -16.90 1.61 -12.74
N SER A 121 -15.96 2.50 -12.42
CA SER A 121 -15.68 3.61 -13.32
C SER A 121 -14.91 3.03 -14.48
N THR A 122 -15.60 2.87 -15.61
CA THR A 122 -14.95 2.62 -16.89
C THR A 122 -14.17 3.86 -17.35
N LEU A 123 -14.42 5.03 -16.73
CA LEU A 123 -13.58 6.20 -16.89
C LEU A 123 -12.25 5.96 -16.18
N PRO A 124 -11.12 6.05 -16.90
CA PRO A 124 -9.80 5.93 -16.32
C PRO A 124 -9.55 7.02 -15.26
N LEU A 125 -9.02 6.62 -14.10
CA LEU A 125 -8.66 7.50 -12.99
C LEU A 125 -7.14 7.49 -12.78
N PRO A 126 -6.54 8.58 -12.25
CA PRO A 126 -5.11 8.62 -12.07
C PRO A 126 -4.65 7.61 -11.01
N CYS A 127 -3.66 6.82 -11.40
CA CYS A 127 -2.93 5.87 -10.58
C CYS A 127 -1.46 6.26 -10.61
N TYR A 128 -0.81 6.17 -9.46
CA TYR A 128 0.57 6.60 -9.25
C TYR A 128 1.42 5.43 -8.80
N PHE A 129 2.54 5.26 -9.47
CA PHE A 129 3.53 4.26 -9.13
C PHE A 129 4.86 4.95 -8.88
N SER A 130 5.55 4.54 -7.83
CA SER A 130 6.88 5.05 -7.53
C SER A 130 7.74 3.93 -6.95
N TYR A 131 8.96 3.82 -7.43
CA TYR A 131 9.82 2.69 -7.10
C TYR A 131 11.31 3.03 -7.22
N GLU A 132 12.08 2.33 -6.40
CA GLU A 132 13.54 2.34 -6.36
C GLU A 132 14.05 0.96 -5.90
N ASN A 133 15.35 0.74 -5.91
CA ASN A 133 15.93 -0.52 -5.43
C ASN A 133 15.49 -0.76 -3.97
N GLY A 134 14.68 -1.77 -3.70
CA GLY A 134 14.21 -2.10 -2.35
C GLY A 134 12.89 -1.44 -1.93
N ARG A 135 12.22 -0.67 -2.80
CA ARG A 135 10.89 -0.09 -2.52
C ARG A 135 9.97 -0.09 -3.74
N PHE A 136 8.70 -0.38 -3.51
CA PHE A 136 7.63 -0.20 -4.49
C PHE A 136 6.39 0.39 -3.84
N ASN A 137 5.89 1.50 -4.38
CA ASN A 137 4.69 2.19 -3.93
C ASN A 137 3.68 2.25 -5.06
N CYS A 138 2.42 2.03 -4.70
CA CYS A 138 1.32 2.06 -5.63
C CYS A 138 0.12 2.74 -5.00
N MET A 139 -0.46 3.67 -5.74
CA MET A 139 -1.75 4.28 -5.46
C MET A 139 -2.64 4.11 -6.67
N LEU A 140 -3.83 3.55 -6.44
CA LEU A 140 -4.80 3.25 -7.47
C LEU A 140 -6.03 4.12 -7.26
N TRP A 141 -6.47 4.69 -8.39
CA TRP A 141 -7.73 5.41 -8.52
C TRP A 141 -7.84 6.59 -7.55
N SER A 142 -6.86 7.49 -7.61
CA SER A 142 -6.90 8.76 -6.89
C SER A 142 -8.08 9.64 -7.30
N GLY A 143 -8.53 10.49 -6.38
CA GLY A 143 -9.60 11.45 -6.58
C GLY A 143 -11.00 10.85 -6.37
N ILE A 144 -11.11 9.62 -5.85
CA ILE A 144 -12.38 9.00 -5.48
C ILE A 144 -12.32 8.43 -4.05
N THR A 145 -13.48 8.22 -3.45
CA THR A 145 -13.64 7.64 -2.11
C THR A 145 -13.24 6.15 -2.01
N ALA A 146 -12.72 5.57 -3.11
CA ALA A 146 -12.35 4.17 -3.28
C ALA A 146 -10.85 3.95 -3.53
N GLU A 147 -10.03 4.96 -3.22
CA GLU A 147 -8.58 4.90 -3.33
C GLU A 147 -8.01 3.66 -2.65
N THR A 148 -7.07 3.02 -3.32
CA THR A 148 -6.31 1.90 -2.78
C THR A 148 -4.84 2.27 -2.83
N VAL A 149 -4.15 2.15 -1.70
CA VAL A 149 -2.71 2.36 -1.62
C VAL A 149 -2.03 1.17 -0.99
N PHE A 150 -0.89 0.78 -1.54
CA PHE A 150 0.02 -0.14 -0.88
C PHE A 150 1.47 0.18 -1.20
N GLY A 151 2.34 -0.21 -0.30
CA GLY A 151 3.76 0.07 -0.38
C GLY A 151 4.53 -1.01 0.32
N ILE A 152 5.69 -1.32 -0.24
CA ILE A 152 6.65 -2.26 0.33
C ILE A 152 8.00 -1.58 0.34
N GLU A 153 8.67 -1.59 1.49
CA GLU A 153 9.98 -0.97 1.65
C GLU A 153 10.87 -1.86 2.52
N ARG A 154 12.12 -2.05 2.09
CA ARG A 154 13.17 -2.65 2.91
C ARG A 154 13.56 -1.75 4.07
N SER A 155 14.03 -2.38 5.14
CA SER A 155 14.79 -1.74 6.21
C SER A 155 15.93 -0.87 5.67
N ARG A 156 16.30 0.18 6.42
CA ARG A 156 17.35 1.13 6.02
C ARG A 156 18.30 1.41 7.17
N THR A 157 19.54 1.73 6.83
CA THR A 157 20.49 2.31 7.79
C THR A 157 20.10 3.75 8.11
N THR A 158 20.69 4.31 9.17
CA THR A 158 20.52 5.74 9.51
C THR A 158 21.00 6.68 8.40
N SER A 159 21.81 6.20 7.46
CA SER A 159 22.28 6.94 6.28
C SER A 159 21.34 6.79 5.07
N GLY A 160 20.19 6.12 5.23
CA GLY A 160 19.20 5.92 4.17
C GLY A 160 19.48 4.78 3.19
N THR A 161 20.53 3.97 3.41
CA THR A 161 20.85 2.84 2.54
C THR A 161 19.98 1.64 2.87
N TYR A 162 19.39 0.99 1.85
CA TYR A 162 18.61 -0.22 2.03
C TYR A 162 19.43 -1.40 2.56
N THR A 163 18.82 -2.20 3.43
CA THR A 163 19.41 -3.40 4.02
C THR A 163 18.49 -4.61 3.87
N GLY A 164 19.05 -5.81 4.03
CA GLY A 164 18.32 -7.08 3.94
C GLY A 164 17.71 -7.57 5.26
N ASN A 165 17.61 -6.74 6.30
CA ASN A 165 17.24 -7.18 7.65
C ASN A 165 15.75 -7.47 7.78
N TYR A 166 14.90 -6.54 7.34
CA TYR A 166 13.45 -6.71 7.34
C TYR A 166 12.80 -5.95 6.19
N ILE A 167 11.52 -6.25 5.96
CA ILE A 167 10.66 -5.61 4.98
C ILE A 167 9.40 -5.14 5.69
N THR A 168 8.88 -3.98 5.31
CA THR A 168 7.59 -3.48 5.79
C THR A 168 6.62 -3.41 4.63
N LEU A 169 5.44 -4.00 4.80
CA LEU A 169 4.28 -3.91 3.91
C LEU A 169 3.26 -2.99 4.59
N LEU A 170 2.83 -1.97 3.85
CA LEU A 170 1.78 -1.04 4.25
C LEU A 170 0.67 -1.06 3.21
N CYS A 171 -0.58 -0.96 3.65
CA CYS A 171 -1.71 -0.70 2.77
C CYS A 171 -2.79 0.12 3.46
N ALA A 172 -3.60 0.82 2.67
CA ALA A 172 -4.81 1.48 3.11
C ALA A 172 -5.83 1.52 1.96
N GLY A 173 -7.11 1.59 2.30
CA GLY A 173 -8.19 1.68 1.32
C GLY A 173 -9.57 1.66 1.97
N PHE A 174 -10.64 1.67 1.18
CA PHE A 174 -12.01 1.83 1.69
C PHE A 174 -12.43 0.79 2.74
N TYR A 175 -12.02 -0.48 2.58
CA TYR A 175 -12.35 -1.57 3.51
C TYR A 175 -11.30 -1.82 4.59
N GLN A 176 -10.12 -1.24 4.44
CA GLN A 176 -9.02 -1.43 5.38
C GLN A 176 -8.70 -0.16 6.11
N ASN A 177 -8.86 -0.24 7.44
CA ASN A 177 -8.04 0.53 8.35
C ASN A 177 -6.58 0.38 7.91
N GLN A 178 -5.86 1.50 7.87
CA GLN A 178 -4.44 1.58 7.56
C GLN A 178 -3.70 0.40 8.20
N SER A 179 -3.20 -0.49 7.36
CA SER A 179 -2.69 -1.80 7.74
C SER A 179 -1.18 -1.87 7.54
N GLN A 180 -0.45 -2.40 8.53
CA GLN A 180 1.00 -2.50 8.54
C GLN A 180 1.45 -3.87 9.06
N GLN A 181 2.41 -4.47 8.36
CA GLN A 181 3.16 -5.64 8.79
C GLN A 181 4.63 -5.52 8.42
N SER A 182 5.50 -6.11 9.25
CA SER A 182 6.92 -6.25 8.94
C SER A 182 7.31 -7.72 8.96
N LEU A 183 8.23 -8.11 8.09
CA LEU A 183 8.85 -9.43 8.06
C LEU A 183 10.33 -9.27 8.38
N TRP A 184 10.80 -9.84 9.48
CA TRP A 184 12.21 -9.88 9.82
C TRP A 184 12.86 -11.16 9.29
N MET A 185 13.88 -11.01 8.45
CA MET A 185 14.53 -12.13 7.78
C MET A 185 15.24 -13.04 8.79
N GLY A 186 14.85 -14.32 8.83
CA GLY A 186 15.41 -15.31 9.75
C GLY A 186 14.89 -15.25 11.19
N VAL A 187 13.98 -14.34 11.53
CA VAL A 187 13.31 -14.27 12.84
C VAL A 187 11.82 -14.51 12.71
N GLY A 188 11.19 -13.89 11.72
CA GLY A 188 9.78 -14.07 11.39
C GLY A 188 8.97 -12.79 11.45
N VAL A 189 7.66 -12.94 11.55
CA VAL A 189 6.70 -11.83 11.58
C VAL A 189 6.51 -11.39 13.03
N PRO A 190 6.82 -10.14 13.38
CA PRO A 190 6.65 -9.63 14.75
C PRO A 190 5.18 -9.67 15.16
N PRO A 191 4.90 -9.87 16.47
CA PRO A 191 3.54 -9.86 16.98
C PRO A 191 2.87 -8.51 16.74
N TYR A 192 1.58 -8.57 16.41
CA TYR A 192 0.71 -7.43 16.16
C TYR A 192 0.83 -6.35 17.25
N GLN A 193 1.12 -5.11 16.84
CA GLN A 193 0.91 -3.92 17.67
C GLN A 193 0.00 -2.95 16.93
N GLY A 194 -1.31 -3.06 17.17
CA GLY A 194 -2.24 -1.96 16.92
C GLY A 194 -2.10 -0.95 18.06
N ALA A 195 -1.79 0.30 17.73
CA ALA A 195 -1.93 1.39 18.69
C ALA A 195 -3.41 1.44 19.16
N TYR A 196 -3.61 1.48 20.48
CA TYR A 196 -4.92 1.51 21.12
C TYR A 196 -5.83 2.63 20.57
N GLY A 197 -7.05 2.27 20.17
CA GLY A 197 -8.09 3.20 19.72
C GLY A 197 -9.44 2.54 19.43
N TYR A 198 -9.96 1.77 20.39
CA TYR A 198 -11.34 1.24 20.50
C TYR A 198 -11.83 0.21 19.46
N THR A 199 -12.15 -0.98 19.98
CA THR A 199 -12.70 -2.14 19.28
C THR A 199 -14.22 -2.03 19.12
N VAL A 200 -14.74 -2.02 17.89
CA VAL A 200 -15.96 -2.77 17.53
C VAL A 200 -15.89 -3.24 16.05
N GLY A 201 -15.67 -4.54 15.83
CA GLY A 201 -16.37 -5.24 14.74
C GLY A 201 -15.69 -5.51 13.38
N TYR A 202 -14.44 -5.13 13.11
CA TYR A 202 -13.79 -5.47 11.82
C TYR A 202 -12.33 -5.94 11.99
N SER A 203 -12.05 -7.15 11.47
CA SER A 203 -10.78 -7.91 11.38
C SER A 203 -9.60 -7.51 12.29
N GLN A 204 -9.36 -8.28 13.35
CA GLN A 204 -8.31 -8.10 14.36
C GLN A 204 -6.88 -8.46 13.90
N ASN A 205 -6.65 -8.70 12.60
CA ASN A 205 -5.40 -9.32 12.13
C ASN A 205 -4.41 -8.35 11.45
N ASN A 206 -4.77 -7.08 11.24
CA ASN A 206 -3.98 -6.14 10.44
C ASN A 206 -3.54 -4.92 11.29
N GLY A 207 -2.25 -4.78 11.56
CA GLY A 207 -1.70 -3.75 12.47
C GLY A 207 -1.95 -2.32 11.96
N PHE A 208 -2.07 -1.32 12.83
CA PHE A 208 -2.19 0.08 12.38
C PHE A 208 -0.83 0.64 11.94
N TRP A 209 -0.85 1.69 11.11
CA TRP A 209 0.37 2.42 10.78
C TRP A 209 0.91 3.13 12.01
N ASN A 210 2.14 2.81 12.41
CA ASN A 210 2.75 3.40 13.59
C ASN A 210 3.45 4.71 13.26
N ALA A 211 2.77 5.84 13.46
CA ALA A 211 3.36 7.16 13.35
C ALA A 211 3.09 8.01 14.61
N ARG A 212 4.04 8.88 14.92
CA ARG A 212 4.05 9.91 15.96
C ARG A 212 3.65 11.27 15.34
N PHE A 213 2.38 11.43 15.02
CA PHE A 213 1.89 12.76 14.64
C PHE A 213 1.34 13.48 15.89
N PRO A 214 1.59 14.80 16.05
CA PRO A 214 0.93 15.59 17.07
C PRO A 214 -0.57 15.63 16.75
N PHE A 215 -1.36 14.89 17.52
CA PHE A 215 -2.81 14.89 17.43
C PHE A 215 -3.36 16.02 18.30
N VAL A 216 -4.08 16.97 17.70
CA VAL A 216 -4.86 17.97 18.43
C VAL A 216 -6.33 17.57 18.33
N ILE A 217 -6.95 17.28 19.48
CA ILE A 217 -8.34 16.78 19.63
C ILE A 217 -9.41 17.84 19.26
N LEU A 218 -9.06 18.95 18.60
CA LEU A 218 -9.93 20.13 18.49
C LEU A 218 -10.25 20.49 17.03
N PRO A 219 -11.47 20.98 16.75
CA PRO A 219 -12.07 20.92 15.41
C PRO A 219 -11.55 21.97 14.40
N ASP A 220 -10.55 22.78 14.75
CA ASP A 220 -10.26 24.02 14.00
C ASP A 220 -8.76 24.37 13.82
N THR A 221 -7.83 23.45 14.07
CA THR A 221 -6.39 23.73 13.82
C THR A 221 -5.91 23.17 12.48
N ILE A 222 -6.51 23.69 11.42
CA ILE A 222 -6.11 23.53 10.03
C ILE A 222 -4.90 24.46 9.77
N ASN A 223 -3.81 23.93 9.19
CA ASN A 223 -2.63 24.69 8.72
C ASN A 223 -1.63 25.25 9.75
N VAL A 224 -1.32 24.56 10.86
CA VAL A 224 -0.15 24.98 11.67
C VAL A 224 1.12 24.47 11.00
N LEU A 225 1.63 25.21 10.02
CA LEU A 225 2.98 25.02 9.52
C LEU A 225 3.95 25.16 10.70
N TYR A 226 4.80 24.16 10.94
CA TYR A 226 5.90 24.28 11.88
C TYR A 226 7.08 24.91 11.14
N ASP A 227 7.50 26.10 11.56
CA ASP A 227 8.56 26.85 10.88
C ASP A 227 8.28 27.06 9.37
N ASN A 228 7.02 27.38 9.02
CA ASN A 228 6.56 27.52 7.64
C ASN A 228 6.70 26.25 6.78
N GLN A 229 6.83 25.08 7.40
CA GLN A 229 6.89 23.77 6.75
C GLN A 229 5.72 22.87 7.14
N ILE A 230 5.38 21.98 6.22
CA ILE A 230 4.38 20.93 6.45
C ILE A 230 5.01 19.86 7.34
N MET A 231 4.39 19.62 8.51
CA MET A 231 4.82 18.54 9.38
C MET A 231 4.42 17.21 8.78
N VAL A 232 5.41 16.34 8.56
CA VAL A 232 5.18 14.96 8.16
C VAL A 232 5.83 14.06 9.18
N ASP A 233 5.11 13.04 9.63
CA ASP A 233 5.72 11.92 10.33
C ASP A 233 5.57 10.62 9.56
N PHE A 234 6.67 9.91 9.44
CA PHE A 234 6.76 8.68 8.68
C PHE A 234 6.44 7.48 9.53
N VAL A 235 5.91 6.45 8.87
CA VAL A 235 5.52 5.21 9.55
C VAL A 235 6.76 4.47 10.05
N ALA A 236 6.83 4.21 11.35
CA ALA A 236 7.85 3.37 11.97
C ALA A 236 7.56 1.88 11.70
N PRO A 237 8.57 1.06 11.38
CA PRO A 237 8.39 -0.38 11.17
C PRO A 237 8.02 -1.12 12.47
N CYS A 238 7.24 -2.20 12.37
CA CYS A 238 6.81 -3.01 13.51
C CYS A 238 7.82 -4.12 13.82
N VAL A 239 9.07 -3.80 14.18
CA VAL A 239 10.16 -4.79 14.31
C VAL A 239 10.66 -5.03 15.75
N GLY A 240 9.87 -4.62 16.75
CA GLY A 240 10.17 -4.89 18.17
C GLY A 240 11.16 -3.91 18.83
N TYR A 241 11.73 -2.97 18.07
CA TYR A 241 12.46 -1.80 18.56
C TYR A 241 12.27 -0.63 17.58
N PHE A 242 12.56 0.61 18.00
CA PHE A 242 12.53 1.77 17.10
C PHE A 242 13.66 1.66 16.08
N ASP A 243 13.32 1.31 14.84
CA ASP A 243 14.23 1.41 13.70
C ASP A 243 13.93 2.69 12.89
N VAL A 244 14.73 2.93 11.86
CA VAL A 244 14.54 4.04 10.92
C VAL A 244 13.13 3.93 10.31
N PRO A 245 12.28 4.98 10.42
CA PRO A 245 10.97 5.00 9.79
C PRO A 245 11.07 4.71 8.29
N VAL A 246 10.02 4.17 7.68
CA VAL A 246 9.99 3.98 6.22
C VAL A 246 9.93 5.34 5.52
N THR A 247 10.33 5.43 4.26
CA THR A 247 10.08 6.63 3.44
C THR A 247 8.85 6.53 2.57
N MET A 248 8.33 5.33 2.34
CA MET A 248 7.22 5.16 1.39
C MET A 248 6.01 6.01 1.78
N PHE A 249 5.65 6.02 3.07
CA PHE A 249 4.38 6.52 3.57
C PHE A 249 4.50 7.24 4.92
N GLY A 250 3.63 8.21 5.12
CA GLY A 250 3.52 8.98 6.36
C GLY A 250 2.19 9.73 6.47
N PHE A 251 2.08 10.52 7.53
CA PHE A 251 0.92 11.35 7.82
C PHE A 251 1.30 12.83 7.89
N THR A 252 0.36 13.69 7.55
CA THR A 252 0.46 15.13 7.74
C THR A 252 -0.86 15.71 8.24
N SER A 253 -0.79 16.89 8.87
CA SER A 253 -1.97 17.65 9.30
C SER A 253 -2.88 17.97 8.11
N ALA A 254 -4.20 17.91 8.30
CA ALA A 254 -5.22 18.12 7.27
C ALA A 254 -4.86 19.22 6.27
N PHE A 255 -4.64 18.83 5.03
CA PHE A 255 -4.80 19.73 3.90
C PHE A 255 -6.21 19.50 3.35
N ASN A 256 -7.12 20.42 3.69
CA ASN A 256 -8.40 20.53 3.00
C ASN A 256 -8.16 21.14 1.60
N THR A 257 -7.42 20.42 0.77
CA THR A 257 -7.28 20.74 -0.64
C THR A 257 -8.04 19.67 -1.39
N ALA A 258 -9.09 20.09 -2.10
CA ALA A 258 -9.88 19.23 -2.99
C ALA A 258 -9.05 18.56 -4.11
N ASN A 259 -7.75 18.82 -4.18
CA ASN A 259 -6.82 18.33 -5.19
C ASN A 259 -5.58 17.75 -4.51
N MET A 260 -5.03 16.67 -5.09
CA MET A 260 -3.72 16.17 -4.72
C MET A 260 -2.67 17.26 -4.92
N GLN A 261 -1.83 17.47 -3.89
CA GLN A 261 -0.74 18.43 -3.97
C GLN A 261 0.59 17.70 -3.85
N GLN A 262 1.51 17.98 -4.77
CA GLN A 262 2.90 17.65 -4.55
C GLN A 262 3.38 18.51 -3.37
N VAL A 263 3.76 17.83 -2.30
CA VAL A 263 4.34 18.46 -1.13
C VAL A 263 5.85 18.36 -1.17
N SER A 264 6.45 19.42 -0.66
CA SER A 264 7.87 19.72 -0.48
C SER A 264 8.81 18.52 -0.36
N SER A 265 10.07 18.75 -0.74
CA SER A 265 11.14 17.78 -0.50
C SER A 265 11.36 17.56 1.01
N ILE A 266 11.12 16.35 1.52
CA ILE A 266 11.45 15.95 2.90
C ILE A 266 12.66 15.02 2.84
N ASN A 267 13.77 15.42 3.47
CA ASN A 267 15.05 14.70 3.39
C ASN A 267 15.52 14.45 1.94
N GLY A 268 15.24 15.40 1.04
CA GLY A 268 15.57 15.29 -0.39
C GLY A 268 14.59 14.45 -1.21
N HIS A 269 13.49 13.99 -0.62
CA HIS A 269 12.48 13.18 -1.30
C HIS A 269 11.17 13.93 -1.56
N GLN A 270 10.56 13.74 -2.72
CA GLN A 270 9.28 14.35 -3.11
C GLN A 270 8.09 13.49 -2.68
N TYR A 271 7.02 14.14 -2.22
CA TYR A 271 5.81 13.46 -1.73
C TYR A 271 4.53 14.00 -2.37
N LEU A 272 3.53 13.15 -2.49
CA LEU A 272 2.17 13.51 -2.86
C LEU A 272 1.29 13.44 -1.62
N VAL A 273 0.60 14.53 -1.28
CA VAL A 273 -0.44 14.54 -0.23
C VAL A 273 -1.78 14.14 -0.80
N LEU A 274 -2.47 13.24 -0.11
CA LEU A 274 -3.83 12.80 -0.40
C LEU A 274 -4.80 13.15 0.72
N ASN A 275 -6.01 13.52 0.31
CA ASN A 275 -7.17 13.52 1.16
C ASN A 275 -7.92 12.20 0.98
N MET A 276 -7.61 11.20 1.82
CA MET A 276 -8.41 9.99 1.86
C MET A 276 -9.73 10.34 2.58
N GLY A 277 -10.79 10.59 1.82
CA GLY A 277 -12.08 11.09 2.30
C GLY A 277 -12.84 10.25 3.32
N TYR A 278 -12.22 9.20 3.88
CA TYR A 278 -12.69 8.47 5.06
C TYR A 278 -11.55 7.61 5.64
N SER A 279 -10.70 8.15 6.51
CA SER A 279 -9.83 7.30 7.35
C SER A 279 -10.67 6.82 8.54
N GLY A 280 -11.08 5.55 8.53
CA GLY A 280 -12.03 4.97 9.48
C GLY A 280 -11.54 4.87 10.94
N LEU A 281 -11.07 5.96 11.55
CA LEU A 281 -10.85 6.06 13.00
C LEU A 281 -12.22 6.20 13.69
N SER A 282 -13.03 5.14 13.71
CA SER A 282 -14.35 5.17 14.33
C SER A 282 -14.25 5.06 15.86
N GLY A 283 -14.17 6.21 16.52
CA GLY A 283 -14.29 6.34 17.98
C GLY A 283 -14.72 7.75 18.37
N ALA A 284 -16.03 7.98 18.45
CA ALA A 284 -16.72 9.20 18.95
C ALA A 284 -16.42 10.55 18.27
N TYR A 285 -15.40 10.67 17.41
CA TYR A 285 -15.09 11.84 16.62
C TYR A 285 -14.73 11.39 15.20
N SER A 286 -15.50 11.80 14.19
CA SER A 286 -15.10 11.64 12.79
C SER A 286 -13.87 12.51 12.56
N ILE A 287 -12.69 11.90 12.54
CA ILE A 287 -11.45 12.61 12.21
C ILE A 287 -11.44 12.75 10.68
N GLU A 288 -11.99 13.86 10.19
CA GLU A 288 -12.05 14.22 8.77
C GLU A 288 -10.71 14.82 8.26
N ASP A 289 -9.66 14.83 9.10
CA ASP A 289 -8.59 15.83 9.02
C ASP A 289 -7.15 15.26 9.11
N VAL A 290 -6.90 14.04 8.62
CA VAL A 290 -5.53 13.53 8.45
C VAL A 290 -5.27 13.23 6.98
N SER A 291 -4.23 13.86 6.43
CA SER A 291 -3.81 13.62 5.05
C SER A 291 -2.64 12.65 5.02
N PHE A 292 -2.64 11.81 4.00
CA PHE A 292 -1.62 10.80 3.78
C PHE A 292 -0.55 11.33 2.82
N VAL A 293 0.72 10.97 3.02
CA VAL A 293 1.79 11.24 2.05
C VAL A 293 2.36 9.97 1.43
N MET A 294 2.49 9.96 0.12
CA MET A 294 3.24 8.94 -0.62
C MET A 294 4.49 9.53 -1.25
N ARG A 295 5.63 8.87 -1.06
CA ARG A 295 6.86 9.23 -1.79
C ARG A 295 6.73 8.94 -3.27
N ILE A 296 7.04 9.94 -4.10
CA ILE A 296 6.90 9.88 -5.56
C ILE A 296 8.23 9.79 -6.31
N ASP A 297 9.36 10.04 -5.66
CA ASP A 297 10.69 9.77 -6.21
C ASP A 297 11.25 8.40 -5.80
#